data_AF-A0A2W0CRW5-F1
#
_entry.id   AF-A0A2W0CRW5-F1
#
_cell.length_a   1.000
_cell.length_b   1.000
_cell.length_c   1.000
_cell.angle_alpha   90.00
_cell.angle_beta   90.00
_cell.angle_gamma   90.00
#
_symmetry.space_group_name_H-M   'P 1'
#
loop_
_entity.id
_entity.type
_entity.pdbx_description
1 polymer ?
#
loop_
_entity_poly.entity_id
_entity_poly.type
_entity_poly.pdbx_seq_one_letter_code
_entity_poly.pdbx_strand_id
1 'polypeptide(L)'
;MLIMVASLALTGAAIFLGYVMAGALQKIEYAAVPINWIIEHAGSIRVMIVTGIVLFPVTFFLASLRLVRDLRETNAGLQQISAGQFGHVVTVKGKDELSVIAESMNQLSSEWDHYLTQITCGLEEIASGQFDHQIPEIAGNKLGEVARSINQMSMQLKHSIAEERKAEKTKNDLITGVSHDLRTPLTSILGFLEVIEKDRYQDEVEMRYFVNIAYEKSLSLRRLIDELFEYTRINNGLPLELSELDIAGLIGQLAEEFVPITENAGMEIRLNIQEGEFKTKADGGLLVRAYENIIANAIQYGRTGKYIDIDLTQDEGMLVVRIQNYGPPIPERDLPFIFDRFYRVENSRSKQTGGTGLGLAITKSIIEVHGGRITAYSSKKVTWFETRLSMFGPNQTQVAVMEEVHNEIKRKPTGLPEQGLAPKERTSPWFRRLSHSSIAAIPMILFLVCAVVLFSVKSSFTSNLVTKLPSIFSENDDLTLMSTSGNNEMTLITGKTDKGYTLVIQSYIFDGQSLIIQYSMKHSNQISESQWAKQSVKPTFMLDPSTIKAVPGIATDSGVVLAKNGTINYYFIETLPPPDQFLLKVNVNQLVLSDDSAQQDLLTGDWSFQIPVEKNYKRKANGQSEPL
;
A
#
# COMPACT_ATOMS: atom_id res chain seq x y z
N MET A 1 -46.30 15.64 -30.44
CA MET A 1 -47.75 15.89 -30.60
C MET A 1 -48.13 17.32 -30.26
N LEU A 2 -47.73 17.84 -29.09
CA LEU A 2 -48.05 19.22 -28.66
C LEU A 2 -47.60 20.32 -29.64
N ILE A 3 -46.39 20.21 -30.19
CA ILE A 3 -45.89 21.12 -31.24
C ILE A 3 -46.72 21.02 -32.51
N MET A 4 -47.09 19.81 -32.91
CA MET A 4 -47.95 19.60 -34.09
C MET A 4 -49.31 20.29 -33.90
N VAL A 5 -49.92 20.16 -32.72
CA VAL A 5 -51.19 20.81 -32.38
C VAL A 5 -51.03 22.34 -32.31
N ALA A 6 -49.96 22.83 -31.69
CA ALA A 6 -49.67 24.27 -31.59
C ALA A 6 -49.41 24.90 -32.97
N SER A 7 -48.65 24.23 -33.84
CA SER A 7 -48.39 24.69 -35.21
C SER A 7 -49.64 24.61 -36.08
N LEU A 8 -50.52 23.61 -35.87
CA LEU A 8 -51.82 23.54 -36.54
C LEU A 8 -52.71 24.71 -36.13
N ALA A 9 -52.79 25.00 -34.82
CA ALA A 9 -53.55 26.13 -34.29
C ALA A 9 -53.01 27.48 -34.77
N LEU A 10 -51.68 27.66 -34.78
CA LEU A 10 -51.03 28.88 -35.25
C LEU A 10 -51.23 29.09 -36.76
N THR A 11 -51.16 28.00 -37.54
CA THR A 11 -51.46 28.03 -38.97
C THR A 11 -52.91 28.40 -39.22
N GLY A 12 -53.85 27.80 -38.48
CA GLY A 12 -55.27 28.14 -38.55
C GLY A 12 -55.55 29.60 -38.22
N ALA A 13 -54.94 30.13 -37.14
CA ALA A 13 -55.05 31.52 -36.75
C ALA A 13 -54.48 32.48 -37.81
N ALA A 14 -53.33 32.14 -38.41
CA ALA A 14 -52.70 32.95 -39.45
C ALA A 14 -53.52 32.98 -40.76
N ILE A 15 -54.11 31.84 -41.16
CA ILE A 15 -55.02 31.79 -42.31
C ILE A 15 -56.27 32.63 -42.04
N PHE A 16 -56.85 32.51 -40.83
CA PHE A 16 -58.03 33.30 -40.44
C PHE A 16 -57.74 34.80 -40.44
N LEU A 17 -56.60 35.22 -39.90
CA LEU A 17 -56.16 36.61 -39.92
C LEU A 17 -55.93 37.11 -41.35
N GLY A 18 -55.30 36.30 -42.20
CA GLY A 18 -55.12 36.59 -43.62
C GLY A 18 -56.44 36.78 -44.36
N TYR A 19 -57.45 35.97 -44.04
CA TYR A 19 -58.81 36.10 -44.60
C TYR A 19 -59.47 37.42 -44.18
N VAL A 20 -59.43 37.76 -42.89
CA VAL A 20 -59.99 39.03 -42.38
C VAL A 20 -59.28 40.23 -42.99
N MET A 21 -57.95 40.16 -43.10
CA MET A 21 -57.12 41.22 -43.69
C MET A 21 -57.38 41.39 -45.19
N ALA A 22 -57.58 40.30 -45.93
CA ALA A 22 -57.98 40.35 -47.34
C ALA A 22 -59.34 41.07 -47.50
N GLY A 23 -60.31 40.80 -46.62
CA GLY A 23 -61.60 41.51 -46.61
C GLY A 23 -61.49 43.00 -46.27
N ALA A 24 -60.53 43.39 -45.42
CA ALA A 24 -60.26 44.80 -45.14
C ALA A 24 -59.57 45.49 -46.33
N LEU A 25 -58.63 44.81 -47.00
CA LEU A 25 -57.89 45.31 -48.16
C LEU A 25 -58.78 45.47 -49.41
N GLN A 26 -59.86 44.71 -49.54
CA GLN A 26 -60.87 44.90 -50.59
C GLN A 26 -61.54 46.28 -50.56
N LYS A 27 -61.47 47.03 -49.46
CA LYS A 27 -62.01 48.39 -49.36
C LYS A 27 -61.08 49.46 -49.97
N ILE A 28 -59.85 49.08 -50.34
CA ILE A 28 -58.86 49.98 -50.92
C ILE A 28 -58.81 49.73 -52.44
N GLU A 29 -59.11 50.76 -53.22
CA GLU A 29 -59.37 50.68 -54.67
C GLU A 29 -58.23 50.01 -55.47
N TYR A 30 -56.97 50.29 -55.12
CA TYR A 30 -55.80 49.70 -55.77
C TYR A 30 -55.49 48.26 -55.35
N ALA A 31 -55.90 47.84 -54.14
CA ALA A 31 -55.64 46.50 -53.61
C ALA A 31 -56.77 45.50 -53.89
N ALA A 32 -57.99 46.01 -54.15
CA ALA A 32 -59.17 45.20 -54.41
C ALA A 32 -59.09 44.41 -55.72
N VAL A 33 -58.50 45.00 -56.78
CA VAL A 33 -58.41 44.39 -58.12
C VAL A 33 -57.72 43.02 -58.11
N PRO A 34 -56.48 42.86 -57.59
CA PRO A 34 -55.82 41.55 -57.55
C PRO A 34 -56.50 40.56 -56.59
N ILE A 35 -57.04 41.03 -55.46
CA ILE A 35 -57.69 40.16 -54.46
C ILE A 35 -59.00 39.58 -55.01
N ASN A 36 -59.83 40.41 -55.66
CA ASN A 36 -61.08 39.96 -56.27
C ASN A 36 -60.82 39.01 -57.44
N TRP A 37 -59.79 39.27 -58.26
CA TRP A 37 -59.39 38.36 -59.33
C TRP A 37 -59.04 36.96 -58.80
N ILE A 38 -58.28 36.89 -57.70
CA ILE A 38 -57.91 35.63 -57.03
C ILE A 38 -59.16 34.92 -56.47
N ILE A 39 -60.06 35.65 -55.83
CA ILE A 39 -61.27 35.07 -55.24
C ILE A 39 -62.22 34.53 -56.33
N GLU A 40 -62.38 35.25 -57.44
CA GLU A 40 -63.25 34.84 -58.56
C GLU A 40 -62.69 33.66 -59.36
N HIS A 41 -61.39 33.61 -59.62
CA HIS A 41 -60.79 32.55 -60.44
C HIS A 41 -60.39 31.30 -59.62
N ALA A 42 -59.79 31.50 -58.44
CA ALA A 42 -59.28 30.40 -57.63
C ALA A 42 -60.27 29.96 -56.52
N GLY A 43 -61.12 30.85 -56.01
CA GLY A 43 -62.04 30.57 -54.90
C GLY A 43 -61.35 30.60 -53.54
N SER A 44 -61.96 31.29 -52.57
CA SER A 44 -61.37 31.57 -51.24
C SER A 44 -60.95 30.31 -50.47
N ILE A 45 -61.78 29.26 -50.49
CA ILE A 45 -61.52 28.01 -49.75
C ILE A 45 -60.28 27.27 -50.31
N ARG A 46 -60.13 27.21 -51.64
CA ARG A 46 -58.99 26.53 -52.28
C ARG A 46 -57.69 27.28 -52.01
N VAL A 47 -57.73 28.62 -52.03
CA VAL A 47 -56.58 29.46 -51.66
C VAL A 47 -56.18 29.23 -50.21
N MET A 48 -57.14 29.22 -49.27
CA MET A 48 -56.86 28.95 -47.84
C MET A 48 -56.24 27.56 -47.60
N ILE A 49 -56.71 26.52 -48.30
CA ILE A 49 -56.14 25.16 -48.18
C ILE A 49 -54.70 25.13 -48.69
N VAL A 50 -54.42 25.71 -49.85
CA VAL A 50 -53.06 25.75 -50.42
C VAL A 50 -52.13 26.57 -49.53
N THR A 51 -52.58 27.74 -49.05
CA THR A 51 -51.81 28.55 -48.09
C THR A 51 -51.56 27.79 -46.80
N GLY A 52 -52.53 27.03 -46.28
CA GLY A 52 -52.34 26.21 -45.08
C GLY A 52 -51.36 25.07 -45.24
N ILE A 53 -51.38 24.38 -46.39
CA ILE A 53 -50.40 23.32 -46.71
C ILE A 53 -48.98 23.88 -46.75
N VAL A 54 -48.79 25.12 -47.23
CA VAL A 54 -47.48 25.77 -47.29
C VAL A 54 -47.08 26.37 -45.93
N LEU A 55 -48.02 26.95 -45.20
CA LEU A 55 -47.75 27.66 -43.95
C LEU A 55 -47.53 26.71 -42.77
N PHE A 56 -48.17 25.53 -42.77
CA PHE A 56 -48.02 24.55 -41.70
C PHE A 56 -46.57 24.02 -41.54
N PRO A 57 -45.84 23.61 -42.60
CA PRO A 57 -44.44 23.24 -42.49
C PRO A 57 -43.57 24.37 -41.92
N VAL A 58 -43.85 25.63 -42.27
CA VAL A 58 -43.11 26.80 -41.78
C VAL A 58 -43.36 27.01 -40.29
N THR A 59 -44.62 27.00 -39.84
CA THR A 59 -44.95 27.17 -38.42
C THR A 59 -44.52 25.97 -37.56
N PHE A 60 -44.52 24.76 -38.14
CA PHE A 60 -43.98 23.56 -37.51
C PHE A 60 -42.47 23.62 -37.38
N PHE A 61 -41.76 24.03 -38.44
CA PHE A 61 -40.32 24.21 -38.41
C PHE A 61 -39.91 25.26 -37.37
N LEU A 62 -40.56 26.44 -37.37
CA LEU A 62 -40.28 27.49 -36.39
C LEU A 62 -40.52 27.02 -34.94
N ALA A 63 -41.60 26.29 -34.68
CA ALA A 63 -41.86 25.72 -33.36
C ALA A 63 -40.84 24.63 -32.97
N SER A 64 -40.34 23.85 -33.94
CA SER A 64 -39.31 22.82 -33.73
C SER A 64 -37.94 23.39 -33.38
N LEU A 65 -37.60 24.58 -33.89
CA LEU A 65 -36.32 25.26 -33.60
C LEU A 65 -36.13 25.52 -32.11
N ARG A 66 -37.21 25.72 -31.35
CA ARG A 66 -37.16 25.88 -29.89
C ARG A 66 -36.65 24.61 -29.20
N LEU A 67 -37.18 23.44 -29.54
CA LEU A 67 -36.72 22.17 -28.99
C LEU A 67 -35.26 21.89 -29.31
N VAL A 68 -34.84 22.17 -30.56
CA VAL A 68 -33.44 21.95 -30.98
C VAL A 68 -32.48 22.80 -30.15
N ARG A 69 -32.88 24.02 -29.82
CA ARG A 69 -32.08 24.90 -28.94
C ARG A 69 -32.00 24.35 -27.52
N ASP A 70 -33.14 23.98 -26.92
CA ASP A 70 -33.20 23.51 -25.54
C ASP A 70 -32.43 22.17 -25.38
N LEU A 71 -32.48 21.29 -26.39
CA LEU A 71 -31.64 20.09 -26.47
C LEU A 71 -30.14 20.41 -26.59
N ARG A 72 -29.77 21.40 -27.40
CA ARG A 72 -28.37 21.80 -27.58
C ARG A 72 -27.78 22.36 -26.28
N GLU A 73 -28.56 23.14 -25.53
CA GLU A 73 -28.16 23.65 -24.21
C GLU A 73 -27.99 22.52 -23.19
N THR A 74 -28.94 21.57 -23.15
CA THR A 74 -28.85 20.39 -22.27
C THR A 74 -27.62 19.53 -22.60
N ASN A 75 -27.34 19.31 -23.89
CA ASN A 75 -26.17 18.58 -24.34
C ASN A 75 -24.85 19.31 -24.01
N ALA A 76 -24.82 20.64 -24.15
CA ALA A 76 -23.65 21.43 -23.76
C ALA A 76 -23.39 21.33 -22.25
N GLY A 77 -24.44 21.39 -21.43
CA GLY A 77 -24.33 21.17 -19.99
C GLY A 77 -23.83 19.77 -19.63
N LEU A 78 -24.35 18.74 -20.31
CA LEU A 78 -23.87 17.36 -20.13
C LEU A 78 -22.38 17.23 -20.49
N GLN A 79 -21.92 17.88 -21.56
CA GLN A 79 -20.51 17.88 -21.94
C GLN A 79 -19.62 18.52 -20.88
N GLN A 80 -20.08 19.60 -20.22
CA GLN A 80 -19.33 20.22 -19.12
C GLN A 80 -19.24 19.31 -17.90
N ILE A 81 -20.37 18.71 -17.49
CA ILE A 81 -20.40 17.75 -16.37
C ILE A 81 -19.49 16.55 -16.68
N SER A 82 -19.57 16.00 -17.90
CA SER A 82 -18.71 14.90 -18.34
C SER A 82 -17.22 15.27 -18.42
N ALA A 83 -16.90 16.56 -18.54
CA ALA A 83 -15.52 17.05 -18.50
C ALA A 83 -15.00 17.24 -17.06
N GLY A 84 -15.79 16.88 -16.04
CA GLY A 84 -15.42 16.96 -14.62
C GLY A 84 -15.90 18.22 -13.91
N GLN A 85 -16.70 19.07 -14.56
CA GLN A 85 -17.29 20.26 -13.94
C GLN A 85 -18.62 19.93 -13.24
N PHE A 86 -18.54 19.15 -12.16
CA PHE A 86 -19.72 18.66 -11.43
C PHE A 86 -20.52 19.77 -10.71
N GLY A 87 -20.00 20.99 -10.58
CA GLY A 87 -20.76 22.15 -10.12
C GLY A 87 -21.63 22.83 -11.20
N HIS A 88 -21.61 22.38 -12.46
CA HIS A 88 -22.36 23.03 -13.54
C HIS A 88 -23.87 22.71 -13.47
N VAL A 89 -24.70 23.75 -13.60
CA VAL A 89 -26.17 23.64 -13.55
C VAL A 89 -26.76 23.91 -14.94
N VAL A 90 -27.44 22.91 -15.50
CA VAL A 90 -28.20 23.04 -16.74
C VAL A 90 -29.47 23.84 -16.47
N THR A 91 -29.73 24.86 -17.27
CA THR A 91 -30.92 25.70 -17.11
C THR A 91 -32.20 24.91 -17.42
N VAL A 92 -33.10 24.81 -16.43
CA VAL A 92 -34.39 24.15 -16.57
C VAL A 92 -35.40 25.12 -17.22
N LYS A 93 -35.90 24.78 -18.41
CA LYS A 93 -36.86 25.61 -19.16
C LYS A 93 -38.14 24.85 -19.43
N GLY A 94 -39.22 25.22 -18.73
CA GLY A 94 -40.55 24.65 -18.95
C GLY A 94 -41.00 23.68 -17.87
N LYS A 95 -41.96 22.80 -18.21
CA LYS A 95 -42.49 21.72 -17.36
C LYS A 95 -42.69 20.45 -18.17
N ASP A 96 -41.80 20.23 -19.12
CA ASP A 96 -41.79 19.08 -20.02
C ASP A 96 -40.79 18.02 -19.58
N GLU A 97 -40.70 16.92 -20.32
CA GLU A 97 -39.81 15.80 -20.00
C GLU A 97 -38.33 16.23 -20.01
N LEU A 98 -37.95 17.21 -20.82
CA LEU A 98 -36.59 17.78 -20.85
C LEU A 98 -36.26 18.51 -19.55
N SER A 99 -37.25 19.18 -18.96
CA SER A 99 -37.09 19.86 -17.67
C SER A 99 -36.79 18.86 -16.54
N VAL A 100 -37.46 17.72 -16.51
CA VAL A 100 -37.22 16.64 -15.52
C VAL A 100 -35.81 16.05 -15.66
N ILE A 101 -35.34 15.88 -16.90
CA ILE A 101 -33.98 15.39 -17.18
C ILE A 101 -32.95 16.40 -16.68
N ALA A 102 -33.14 17.69 -16.98
CA ALA A 102 -32.23 18.75 -16.52
C ALA A 102 -32.20 18.84 -14.98
N GLU A 103 -33.34 18.75 -14.30
CA GLU A 103 -33.40 18.71 -12.83
C GLU A 103 -32.66 17.49 -12.26
N SER A 104 -32.90 16.30 -12.81
CA SER A 104 -32.24 15.06 -12.37
C SER A 104 -30.72 15.13 -12.58
N MET A 105 -30.27 15.69 -13.71
CA MET A 105 -28.86 15.92 -13.99
C MET A 105 -28.24 16.89 -12.99
N ASN A 106 -28.91 18.00 -12.70
CA ASN A 106 -28.43 18.99 -11.74
C ASN A 106 -28.31 18.41 -10.33
N GLN A 107 -29.28 17.59 -9.90
CA GLN A 107 -29.23 16.91 -8.61
C GLN A 107 -28.03 15.95 -8.53
N LEU A 108 -27.86 15.08 -9.54
CA LEU A 108 -26.72 14.16 -9.59
C LEU A 108 -25.38 14.89 -9.59
N SER A 109 -25.27 15.96 -10.38
CA SER A 109 -24.06 16.77 -10.48
C SER A 109 -23.71 17.40 -9.12
N SER A 110 -24.70 17.98 -8.45
CA SER A 110 -24.52 18.56 -7.12
C SER A 110 -24.16 17.53 -6.05
N GLU A 111 -24.76 16.34 -6.07
CA GLU A 111 -24.44 15.27 -5.12
C GLU A 111 -22.98 14.79 -5.31
N TRP A 112 -22.54 14.65 -6.56
CA TRP A 112 -21.17 14.24 -6.88
C TRP A 112 -20.15 15.31 -6.52
N ASP A 113 -20.41 16.57 -6.84
CA ASP A 113 -19.54 17.70 -6.50
C ASP A 113 -19.31 17.79 -4.98
N HIS A 114 -20.40 17.67 -4.21
CA HIS A 114 -20.34 17.68 -2.75
C HIS A 114 -19.51 16.52 -2.20
N TYR A 115 -19.74 15.30 -2.70
CA TYR A 115 -19.04 14.13 -2.18
C TYR A 115 -17.57 14.06 -2.60
N LEU A 116 -17.23 14.49 -3.82
CA LEU A 116 -15.84 14.63 -4.25
C LEU A 116 -15.11 15.66 -3.39
N THR A 117 -15.77 16.78 -3.07
CA THR A 117 -15.21 17.78 -2.14
C THR A 117 -14.95 17.17 -0.77
N GLN A 118 -15.87 16.36 -0.23
CA GLN A 118 -15.65 15.65 1.04
C GLN A 118 -14.46 14.68 0.99
N ILE A 119 -14.31 13.92 -0.10
CA ILE A 119 -13.16 13.03 -0.30
C ILE A 119 -11.86 13.84 -0.36
N THR A 120 -11.82 14.94 -1.12
CA THR A 120 -10.64 15.79 -1.24
C THR A 120 -10.25 16.40 0.11
N CYS A 121 -11.19 16.98 0.85
CA CYS A 121 -10.93 17.53 2.18
C CYS A 121 -10.45 16.44 3.16
N GLY A 122 -11.09 15.27 3.16
CA GLY A 122 -10.66 14.17 4.03
C GLY A 122 -9.26 13.64 3.68
N LEU A 123 -8.90 13.61 2.39
CA LEU A 123 -7.54 13.28 1.96
C LEU A 123 -6.51 14.33 2.39
N GLU A 124 -6.84 15.63 2.31
CA GLU A 124 -5.97 16.71 2.81
C GLU A 124 -5.76 16.60 4.32
N GLU A 125 -6.80 16.28 5.09
CA GLU A 125 -6.68 16.04 6.54
C GLU A 125 -5.78 14.84 6.84
N ILE A 126 -5.97 13.71 6.16
CA ILE A 126 -5.12 12.52 6.29
C ILE A 126 -3.66 12.85 5.91
N ALA A 127 -3.43 13.57 4.81
CA ALA A 127 -2.10 14.00 4.37
C ALA A 127 -1.43 14.97 5.36
N SER A 128 -2.21 15.75 6.11
CA SER A 128 -1.71 16.60 7.21
C SER A 128 -1.32 15.82 8.48
N GLY A 129 -1.54 14.49 8.50
CA GLY A 129 -1.22 13.61 9.62
C GLY A 129 -2.42 13.29 10.53
N GLN A 130 -3.63 13.71 10.18
CA GLN A 130 -4.85 13.41 10.94
C GLN A 130 -5.50 12.11 10.45
N PHE A 131 -4.86 10.97 10.75
CA PHE A 131 -5.33 9.65 10.30
C PHE A 131 -6.65 9.17 10.95
N ASP A 132 -7.14 9.89 11.96
CA ASP A 132 -8.42 9.62 12.63
C ASP A 132 -9.63 10.15 11.87
N HIS A 133 -9.42 11.00 10.86
CA HIS A 133 -10.50 11.47 10.00
C HIS A 133 -11.09 10.30 9.20
N GLN A 134 -12.42 10.23 9.16
CA GLN A 134 -13.15 9.26 8.35
C GLN A 134 -13.97 9.98 7.29
N ILE A 135 -13.70 9.63 6.03
CA ILE A 135 -14.50 10.10 4.91
C ILE A 135 -15.87 9.38 4.98
N PRO A 136 -17.01 10.08 4.90
CA PRO A 136 -18.33 9.47 4.95
C PRO A 136 -18.47 8.37 3.88
N GLU A 137 -19.06 7.21 4.23
CA GLU A 137 -19.28 6.11 3.29
C GLU A 137 -20.73 6.07 2.81
N ILE A 138 -20.96 6.28 1.52
CA ILE A 138 -22.29 6.11 0.91
C ILE A 138 -22.48 4.65 0.46
N ALA A 139 -23.37 3.91 1.12
CA ALA A 139 -23.66 2.51 0.79
C ALA A 139 -24.31 2.36 -0.60
N GLY A 140 -23.88 1.36 -1.36
CA GLY A 140 -24.44 1.03 -2.68
C GLY A 140 -23.94 1.89 -3.85
N ASN A 141 -22.95 2.77 -3.62
CA ASN A 141 -22.31 3.58 -4.66
C ASN A 141 -20.79 3.26 -4.74
N LYS A 142 -20.23 3.23 -5.96
CA LYS A 142 -18.79 3.06 -6.22
C LYS A 142 -17.94 4.13 -5.52
N LEU A 143 -18.41 5.37 -5.42
CA LEU A 143 -17.69 6.42 -4.69
C LEU A 143 -17.62 6.11 -3.18
N GLY A 144 -18.61 5.42 -2.63
CA GLY A 144 -18.58 4.90 -1.25
C GLY A 144 -17.55 3.80 -1.05
N GLU A 145 -17.35 2.93 -2.05
CA GLU A 145 -16.27 1.93 -2.01
C GLU A 145 -14.89 2.59 -1.99
N VAL A 146 -14.69 3.66 -2.77
CA VAL A 146 -13.44 4.44 -2.74
C VAL A 146 -13.20 5.07 -1.36
N ALA A 147 -14.21 5.71 -0.78
CA ALA A 147 -14.12 6.27 0.57
C ALA A 147 -13.74 5.20 1.62
N ARG A 148 -14.36 4.02 1.55
CA ARG A 148 -14.02 2.88 2.41
C ARG A 148 -12.56 2.44 2.26
N SER A 149 -12.09 2.28 1.03
CA SER A 149 -10.69 1.89 0.77
C SER A 149 -9.71 2.94 1.28
N ILE A 150 -10.02 4.23 1.15
CA ILE A 150 -9.20 5.32 1.71
C ILE A 150 -9.19 5.25 3.25
N ASN A 151 -10.35 5.08 3.88
CA ASN A 151 -10.45 4.95 5.33
C ASN A 151 -9.64 3.74 5.85
N GLN A 152 -9.72 2.60 5.17
CA GLN A 152 -8.92 1.41 5.50
C GLN A 152 -7.42 1.67 5.38
N MET A 153 -6.98 2.30 4.30
CA MET A 153 -5.59 2.68 4.09
C MET A 153 -5.09 3.65 5.17
N SER A 154 -5.90 4.65 5.54
CA SER A 154 -5.59 5.59 6.62
C SER A 154 -5.37 4.86 7.96
N MET A 155 -6.25 3.91 8.30
CA MET A 155 -6.10 3.10 9.52
C MET A 155 -4.85 2.22 9.49
N GLN A 156 -4.56 1.57 8.36
CA GLN A 156 -3.36 0.76 8.19
C GLN A 156 -2.09 1.61 8.32
N LEU A 157 -2.07 2.78 7.69
CA LEU A 157 -0.96 3.72 7.78
C LEU A 157 -0.77 4.22 9.23
N LYS A 158 -1.86 4.56 9.93
CA LYS A 158 -1.81 4.92 11.36
C LYS A 158 -1.20 3.81 12.20
N HIS A 159 -1.61 2.57 11.98
CA HIS A 159 -1.08 1.42 12.69
C HIS A 159 0.42 1.24 12.42
N SER A 160 0.82 1.27 11.15
CA SER A 160 2.22 1.15 10.73
C SER A 160 3.10 2.23 11.35
N ILE A 161 2.65 3.49 11.37
CA ILE A 161 3.39 4.59 12.00
C ILE A 161 3.48 4.41 13.51
N ALA A 162 2.42 3.93 14.16
CA ALA A 162 2.43 3.67 15.60
C ALA A 162 3.41 2.54 15.97
N GLU A 163 3.44 1.47 15.17
CA GLU A 163 4.40 0.37 15.33
C GLU A 163 5.84 0.83 15.09
N GLU A 164 6.09 1.58 14.03
CA GLU A 164 7.41 2.15 13.73
C GLU A 164 7.89 3.03 14.89
N ARG A 165 7.05 3.97 15.37
CA ARG A 165 7.39 4.81 16.52
C ARG A 165 7.65 4.00 17.79
N LYS A 166 6.87 2.94 18.03
CA LYS A 166 7.08 2.04 19.17
C LYS A 166 8.42 1.29 19.05
N ALA A 167 8.79 0.86 17.85
CA ALA A 167 10.06 0.21 17.55
C ALA A 167 11.25 1.16 17.68
N GLU A 168 11.12 2.40 17.17
CA GLU A 168 12.14 3.44 17.33
C GLU A 168 12.35 3.82 18.80
N LYS A 169 11.26 4.07 19.54
CA LYS A 169 11.34 4.35 20.97
C LYS A 169 12.01 3.21 21.72
N THR A 170 11.58 1.98 21.45
CA THR A 170 12.18 0.74 21.95
C THR A 170 13.69 0.68 21.70
N LYS A 171 14.14 0.99 20.48
CA LYS A 171 15.55 0.99 20.10
C LYS A 171 16.33 2.08 20.84
N ASN A 172 15.77 3.28 20.95
CA ASN A 172 16.41 4.38 21.67
C ASN A 172 16.51 4.10 23.18
N ASP A 173 15.47 3.52 23.78
CA ASP A 173 15.47 3.10 25.18
C ASP A 173 16.52 1.99 25.41
N LEU A 174 16.67 1.05 24.47
CA LEU A 174 17.72 0.03 24.50
C LEU A 174 19.11 0.68 24.49
N ILE A 175 19.40 1.53 23.51
CA ILE A 175 20.72 2.18 23.37
C ILE A 175 21.05 2.99 24.64
N THR A 176 20.09 3.74 25.16
CA THR A 176 20.26 4.58 26.36
C THR A 176 20.52 3.72 27.60
N GLY A 177 19.73 2.68 27.82
CA GLY A 177 19.87 1.76 28.95
C GLY A 177 21.19 1.00 28.92
N VAL A 178 21.53 0.39 27.78
CA VAL A 178 22.81 -0.28 27.55
C VAL A 178 23.98 0.65 27.84
N SER A 179 23.95 1.87 27.30
CA SER A 179 25.06 2.82 27.46
C SER A 179 25.30 3.17 28.94
N HIS A 180 24.23 3.31 29.71
CA HIS A 180 24.32 3.60 31.15
C HIS A 180 24.89 2.39 31.93
N ASP A 181 24.38 1.20 31.64
CA ASP A 181 24.74 -0.01 32.39
C ASP A 181 26.11 -0.57 32.00
N LEU A 182 26.61 -0.27 30.79
CA LEU A 182 28.02 -0.50 30.42
C LEU A 182 28.97 0.52 31.07
N ARG A 183 28.56 1.79 31.17
CA ARG A 183 29.42 2.87 31.72
C ARG A 183 29.75 2.64 33.19
N THR A 184 28.78 2.20 33.99
CA THR A 184 28.96 2.00 35.45
C THR A 184 30.08 1.02 35.82
N PRO A 185 30.11 -0.24 35.32
CA PRO A 185 31.22 -1.16 35.58
C PRO A 185 32.52 -0.67 34.94
N LEU A 186 32.48 -0.07 33.74
CA LEU A 186 33.68 0.46 33.08
C LEU A 186 34.35 1.57 33.91
N THR A 187 33.59 2.53 34.43
CA THR A 187 34.10 3.58 35.33
C THR A 187 34.67 2.97 36.62
N SER A 188 34.06 1.91 37.15
CA SER A 188 34.57 1.22 38.34
C SER A 188 35.92 0.54 38.06
N ILE A 189 36.02 -0.18 36.93
CA ILE A 189 37.25 -0.85 36.49
C ILE A 189 38.37 0.19 36.34
N LEU A 190 38.11 1.27 35.58
CA LEU A 190 39.08 2.34 35.38
C LEU A 190 39.50 3.00 36.70
N GLY A 191 38.57 3.23 37.62
CA GLY A 191 38.88 3.83 38.93
C GLY A 191 39.78 2.96 39.80
N PHE A 192 39.53 1.65 39.89
CA PHE A 192 40.41 0.75 40.63
C PHE A 192 41.78 0.59 39.96
N LEU A 193 41.82 0.51 38.63
CA LEU A 193 43.09 0.48 37.89
C LEU A 193 43.88 1.79 38.03
N GLU A 194 43.21 2.95 38.08
CA GLU A 194 43.85 4.25 38.33
C GLU A 194 44.44 4.34 39.74
N VAL A 195 43.76 3.79 40.75
CA VAL A 195 44.30 3.73 42.12
C VAL A 195 45.57 2.87 42.16
N ILE A 196 45.59 1.76 41.43
CA ILE A 196 46.78 0.89 41.31
C ILE A 196 47.89 1.59 40.52
N GLU A 197 47.58 2.19 39.38
CA GLU A 197 48.54 2.86 38.49
C GLU A 197 49.24 4.05 39.15
N LYS A 198 48.56 4.74 40.06
CA LYS A 198 49.10 5.86 40.83
C LYS A 198 49.76 5.46 42.15
N ASP A 199 49.97 4.16 42.39
CA ASP A 199 50.51 3.62 43.65
C ASP A 199 49.76 4.13 44.91
N ARG A 200 48.44 4.26 44.82
CA ARG A 200 47.58 4.79 45.90
C ARG A 200 46.98 3.70 46.80
N TYR A 201 47.64 2.54 46.90
CA TYR A 201 47.29 1.42 47.79
C TYR A 201 48.28 1.33 48.96
N GLN A 202 47.86 0.77 50.09
CA GLN A 202 48.66 0.66 51.31
C GLN A 202 49.65 -0.52 51.27
N ASP A 203 49.22 -1.66 50.74
CA ASP A 203 50.00 -2.90 50.69
C ASP A 203 49.58 -3.81 49.52
N GLU A 204 50.30 -4.92 49.32
CA GLU A 204 50.00 -5.90 48.26
C GLU A 204 48.61 -6.55 48.42
N VAL A 205 48.09 -6.64 49.66
CA VAL A 205 46.77 -7.22 49.92
C VAL A 205 45.68 -6.30 49.39
N GLU A 206 45.78 -5.00 49.65
CA GLU A 206 44.85 -3.99 49.10
C GLU A 206 44.95 -3.90 47.58
N MET A 207 46.17 -3.98 47.00
CA MET A 207 46.35 -4.03 45.55
C MET A 207 45.65 -5.24 44.94
N ARG A 208 45.84 -6.45 45.50
CA ARG A 208 45.17 -7.68 45.04
C ARG A 208 43.66 -7.59 45.18
N TYR A 209 43.17 -6.95 46.24
CA TYR A 209 41.75 -6.68 46.43
C TYR A 209 41.18 -5.80 45.32
N PHE A 210 41.84 -4.69 44.97
CA PHE A 210 41.43 -3.83 43.86
C PHE A 210 41.50 -4.52 42.50
N VAL A 211 42.55 -5.31 42.23
CA VAL A 211 42.66 -6.13 41.02
C VAL A 211 41.49 -7.11 40.93
N ASN A 212 41.16 -7.78 42.03
CA ASN A 212 40.04 -8.72 42.06
C ASN A 212 38.71 -8.02 41.79
N ILE A 213 38.48 -6.83 42.36
CA ILE A 213 37.26 -6.06 42.04
C ILE A 213 37.21 -5.69 40.55
N ALA A 214 38.31 -5.19 39.98
CA ALA A 214 38.36 -4.85 38.55
C ALA A 214 38.11 -6.07 37.65
N TYR A 215 38.64 -7.23 38.03
CA TYR A 215 38.42 -8.49 37.32
C TYR A 215 36.94 -8.91 37.36
N GLU A 216 36.33 -8.93 38.56
CA GLU A 216 34.91 -9.26 38.73
C GLU A 216 33.98 -8.31 37.96
N LYS A 217 34.30 -7.01 37.94
CA LYS A 217 33.57 -6.02 37.12
C LYS A 217 33.75 -6.26 35.63
N SER A 218 34.92 -6.70 35.18
CA SER A 218 35.17 -7.04 33.78
C SER A 218 34.39 -8.28 33.34
N LEU A 219 34.32 -9.31 34.20
CA LEU A 219 33.48 -10.50 33.96
C LEU A 219 32.00 -10.14 33.88
N SER A 220 31.53 -9.27 34.78
CA SER A 220 30.15 -8.75 34.76
C SER A 220 29.84 -7.98 33.48
N LEU A 221 30.78 -7.14 33.03
CA LEU A 221 30.66 -6.37 31.79
C LEU A 221 30.59 -7.29 30.56
N ARG A 222 31.44 -8.32 30.48
CA ARG A 222 31.39 -9.34 29.43
C ARG A 222 30.03 -10.01 29.37
N ARG A 223 29.51 -10.46 30.51
CA ARG A 223 28.18 -11.10 30.59
C ARG A 223 27.07 -10.19 30.05
N LEU A 224 27.10 -8.90 30.38
CA LEU A 224 26.11 -7.93 29.88
C LEU A 224 26.19 -7.77 28.35
N ILE A 225 27.40 -7.70 27.80
CA ILE A 225 27.61 -7.65 26.34
C ILE A 225 27.06 -8.91 25.66
N ASP A 226 27.35 -10.10 26.23
CA ASP A 226 26.86 -11.37 25.70
C ASP A 226 25.33 -11.45 25.77
N GLU A 227 24.72 -11.01 26.88
CA GLU A 227 23.26 -10.91 27.03
C GLU A 227 22.63 -9.96 25.99
N LEU A 228 23.28 -8.83 25.70
CA LEU A 228 22.80 -7.88 24.70
C LEU A 228 22.88 -8.44 23.27
N PHE A 229 24.02 -9.03 22.90
CA PHE A 229 24.20 -9.61 21.56
C PHE A 229 23.13 -10.66 21.29
N GLU A 230 22.87 -11.51 22.29
CA GLU A 230 21.95 -12.61 22.20
C GLU A 230 20.51 -12.13 22.10
N TYR A 231 20.14 -11.11 22.89
CA TYR A 231 18.87 -10.42 22.74
C TYR A 231 18.67 -9.89 21.31
N THR A 232 19.67 -9.19 20.76
CA THR A 232 19.57 -8.65 19.39
C THR A 232 19.47 -9.75 18.34
N ARG A 233 20.17 -10.87 18.55
CA ARG A 233 20.14 -12.01 17.64
C ARG A 233 18.78 -12.69 17.62
N ILE A 234 18.16 -12.92 18.77
CA ILE A 234 16.82 -13.52 18.88
C ILE A 234 15.77 -12.58 18.25
N ASN A 235 15.86 -11.28 18.52
CA ASN A 235 14.86 -10.32 18.06
C ASN A 235 14.98 -9.94 16.57
N ASN A 236 16.13 -10.20 15.93
CA ASN A 236 16.35 -9.93 14.51
C ASN A 236 15.97 -11.13 13.61
N GLY A 237 15.34 -12.17 14.15
CA GLY A 237 14.79 -13.29 13.35
C GLY A 237 15.84 -14.25 12.80
N LEU A 238 16.98 -14.42 13.50
CA LEU A 238 17.93 -15.47 13.14
C LEU A 238 17.26 -16.85 13.29
N PRO A 239 17.54 -17.81 12.38
CA PRO A 239 16.86 -19.09 12.36
C PRO A 239 17.14 -19.88 13.65
N LEU A 240 16.08 -20.42 14.26
CA LEU A 240 16.17 -21.32 15.42
C LEU A 240 16.72 -22.68 14.99
N GLU A 241 17.60 -23.27 15.80
CA GLU A 241 18.05 -24.65 15.63
C GLU A 241 17.06 -25.62 16.30
N LEU A 242 15.90 -25.80 15.67
CA LEU A 242 14.83 -26.64 16.23
C LEU A 242 15.20 -28.12 16.19
N SER A 243 15.19 -28.76 17.36
CA SER A 243 15.35 -30.21 17.54
C SER A 243 14.27 -30.76 18.47
N GLU A 244 14.00 -32.05 18.40
CA GLU A 244 13.12 -32.71 19.37
C GLU A 244 13.83 -32.76 20.73
N LEU A 245 13.24 -32.12 21.72
CA LEU A 245 13.83 -31.91 23.03
C LEU A 245 12.91 -32.43 24.12
N ASP A 246 13.45 -33.24 25.03
CA ASP A 246 12.79 -33.66 26.26
C ASP A 246 12.95 -32.58 27.34
N ILE A 247 11.85 -31.88 27.64
CA ILE A 247 11.83 -30.80 28.65
C ILE A 247 12.01 -31.37 30.07
N ALA A 248 11.54 -32.58 30.34
CA ALA A 248 11.75 -33.20 31.66
C ALA A 248 13.24 -33.46 31.90
N GLY A 249 13.94 -34.03 30.92
CA GLY A 249 15.39 -34.21 30.95
C GLY A 249 16.16 -32.90 31.08
N LEU A 250 15.79 -31.88 30.29
CA LEU A 250 16.40 -30.54 30.35
C LEU A 250 16.30 -29.91 31.75
N ILE A 251 15.08 -29.88 32.33
CA ILE A 251 14.85 -29.28 33.64
C ILE A 251 15.53 -30.10 34.74
N GLY A 252 15.56 -31.43 34.62
CA GLY A 252 16.30 -32.30 35.54
C GLY A 252 17.80 -32.00 35.56
N GLN A 253 18.42 -31.88 34.38
CA GLN A 253 19.84 -31.53 34.24
C GLN A 253 20.14 -30.15 34.84
N LEU A 254 19.30 -29.15 34.55
CA LEU A 254 19.44 -27.82 35.14
C LEU A 254 19.29 -27.85 36.66
N ALA A 255 18.34 -28.61 37.20
CA ALA A 255 18.17 -28.74 38.64
C ALA A 255 19.44 -29.33 39.30
N GLU A 256 20.06 -30.34 38.69
CA GLU A 256 21.31 -30.94 39.16
C GLU A 256 22.50 -29.96 39.08
N GLU A 257 22.63 -29.23 37.98
CA GLU A 257 23.72 -28.24 37.79
C GLU A 257 23.68 -27.12 38.83
N PHE A 258 22.48 -26.70 39.24
CA PHE A 258 22.31 -25.63 40.22
C PHE A 258 22.44 -26.09 41.68
N VAL A 259 22.54 -27.39 41.97
CA VAL A 259 22.68 -27.91 43.35
C VAL A 259 23.79 -27.19 44.13
N PRO A 260 25.05 -27.09 43.65
CA PRO A 260 26.12 -26.44 44.40
C PRO A 260 25.85 -24.95 44.67
N ILE A 261 25.18 -24.27 43.74
CA ILE A 261 24.84 -22.84 43.87
C ILE A 261 23.75 -22.67 44.93
N THR A 262 22.75 -23.55 44.92
CA THR A 262 21.66 -23.53 45.90
C THR A 262 22.13 -23.90 47.30
N GLU A 263 22.98 -24.90 47.45
CA GLU A 263 23.58 -25.29 48.74
C GLU A 263 24.40 -24.13 49.34
N ASN A 264 25.23 -23.46 48.53
CA ASN A 264 25.98 -22.27 48.95
C ASN A 264 25.06 -21.09 49.35
N ALA A 265 23.86 -21.02 48.78
CA ALA A 265 22.85 -20.03 49.15
C ALA A 265 21.97 -20.47 50.34
N GLY A 266 22.16 -21.68 50.87
CA GLY A 266 21.32 -22.26 51.93
C GLY A 266 19.92 -22.62 51.46
N MET A 267 19.79 -23.01 50.19
CA MET A 267 18.53 -23.33 49.51
C MET A 267 18.53 -24.75 48.93
N GLU A 268 17.35 -25.27 48.62
CA GLU A 268 17.12 -26.60 48.04
C GLU A 268 16.12 -26.52 46.87
N ILE A 269 16.41 -27.22 45.76
CA ILE A 269 15.49 -27.36 44.62
C ILE A 269 14.65 -28.63 44.81
N ARG A 270 13.33 -28.49 44.72
CA ARG A 270 12.38 -29.60 44.76
C ARG A 270 11.71 -29.72 43.40
N LEU A 271 11.97 -30.83 42.73
CA LEU A 271 11.48 -31.11 41.39
C LEU A 271 10.24 -32.00 41.46
N ASN A 272 9.16 -31.58 40.81
CA ASN A 272 7.91 -32.32 40.75
C ASN A 272 7.47 -32.44 39.28
N ILE A 273 7.76 -33.59 38.67
CA ILE A 273 7.42 -33.88 37.29
C ILE A 273 6.24 -34.86 37.29
N GLN A 274 5.11 -34.46 36.67
CA GLN A 274 3.98 -35.37 36.47
C GLN A 274 4.34 -36.49 35.49
N GLU A 275 3.67 -37.65 35.57
CA GLU A 275 3.86 -38.70 34.55
C GLU A 275 3.34 -38.23 33.19
N GLY A 276 4.18 -38.29 32.15
CA GLY A 276 3.82 -37.85 30.80
C GLY A 276 5.01 -37.79 29.84
N GLU A 277 4.75 -37.52 28.56
CA GLU A 277 5.78 -37.30 27.54
C GLU A 277 5.96 -35.79 27.33
N PHE A 278 7.08 -35.23 27.80
CA PHE A 278 7.35 -33.78 27.77
C PHE A 278 8.25 -33.35 26.62
N LYS A 279 7.97 -33.87 25.41
CA LYS A 279 8.76 -33.55 24.22
C LYS A 279 8.19 -32.36 23.46
N THR A 280 9.07 -31.51 22.94
CA THR A 280 8.71 -30.39 22.05
C THR A 280 9.80 -30.15 21.01
N LYS A 281 9.46 -29.48 19.89
CA LYS A 281 10.47 -29.00 18.93
C LYS A 281 10.93 -27.61 19.34
N ALA A 282 12.16 -27.53 19.84
CA ALA A 282 12.74 -26.29 20.32
C ALA A 282 14.25 -26.23 20.13
N ASP A 283 14.80 -25.02 20.23
CA ASP A 283 16.23 -24.78 20.37
C ASP A 283 16.63 -25.00 21.83
N GLY A 284 17.30 -26.13 22.09
CA GLY A 284 17.69 -26.52 23.44
C GLY A 284 18.63 -25.52 24.11
N GLY A 285 19.57 -24.93 23.36
CA GLY A 285 20.53 -23.97 23.92
C GLY A 285 19.85 -22.68 24.39
N LEU A 286 18.86 -22.20 23.64
CA LEU A 286 18.06 -21.05 24.05
C LEU A 286 17.18 -21.39 25.27
N LEU A 287 16.53 -22.55 25.29
CA LEU A 287 15.70 -22.94 26.43
C LEU A 287 16.50 -23.16 27.72
N VAL A 288 17.70 -23.77 27.66
CA VAL A 288 18.64 -23.84 28.79
C VAL A 288 18.79 -22.45 29.42
N ARG A 289 19.14 -21.47 28.60
CA ARG A 289 19.38 -20.10 29.06
C ARG A 289 18.14 -19.43 29.65
N ALA A 290 16.97 -19.64 29.04
CA ALA A 290 15.71 -19.10 29.55
C ALA A 290 15.41 -19.59 30.97
N TYR A 291 15.60 -20.88 31.22
CA TYR A 291 15.39 -21.49 32.54
C TYR A 291 16.51 -21.18 33.52
N GLU A 292 17.78 -21.14 33.12
CA GLU A 292 18.89 -20.66 33.94
C GLU A 292 18.61 -19.25 34.50
N ASN A 293 18.10 -18.35 33.66
CA ASN A 293 17.74 -17.00 34.08
C ASN A 293 16.61 -16.99 35.12
N ILE A 294 15.60 -17.86 34.98
CA ILE A 294 14.49 -17.96 35.95
C ILE A 294 15.00 -18.57 37.26
N ILE A 295 15.80 -19.64 37.21
CA ILE A 295 16.36 -20.31 38.39
C ILE A 295 17.32 -19.38 39.13
N ALA A 296 18.21 -18.67 38.42
CA ALA A 296 19.10 -17.69 39.03
C ALA A 296 18.32 -16.57 39.74
N ASN A 297 17.23 -16.08 39.13
CA ASN A 297 16.31 -15.13 39.78
C ASN A 297 15.65 -15.73 41.03
N ALA A 298 15.18 -16.97 40.95
CA ALA A 298 14.58 -17.69 42.09
C ALA A 298 15.57 -17.82 43.27
N ILE A 299 16.85 -18.11 43.00
CA ILE A 299 17.90 -18.16 44.02
C ILE A 299 18.18 -16.77 44.59
N GLN A 300 18.34 -15.77 43.72
CA GLN A 300 18.69 -14.42 44.13
C GLN A 300 17.64 -13.80 45.04
N TYR A 301 16.35 -13.94 44.70
CA TYR A 301 15.25 -13.31 45.42
C TYR A 301 14.55 -14.24 46.42
N GLY A 302 14.76 -15.55 46.35
CA GLY A 302 14.14 -16.57 47.21
C GLY A 302 14.92 -16.99 48.45
N ARG A 303 16.12 -16.43 48.69
CA ARG A 303 17.02 -16.87 49.79
C ARG A 303 16.35 -17.00 51.15
N THR A 304 15.38 -16.14 51.46
CA THR A 304 14.68 -16.15 52.76
C THR A 304 13.83 -17.40 52.98
N GLY A 305 13.28 -17.97 51.92
CA GLY A 305 12.33 -19.08 52.04
C GLY A 305 12.92 -20.45 51.72
N LYS A 306 14.24 -20.54 51.47
CA LYS A 306 15.05 -21.77 51.40
C LYS A 306 14.69 -22.80 50.32
N TYR A 307 13.55 -22.71 49.67
CA TYR A 307 13.12 -23.69 48.66
C TYR A 307 12.88 -23.02 47.31
N ILE A 308 13.13 -23.79 46.25
CA ILE A 308 12.68 -23.51 44.89
C ILE A 308 11.90 -24.73 44.42
N ASP A 309 10.63 -24.55 44.12
CA ASP A 309 9.79 -25.64 43.60
C ASP A 309 9.68 -25.52 42.09
N ILE A 310 9.98 -26.61 41.39
CA ILE A 310 9.86 -26.69 39.93
C ILE A 310 8.82 -27.75 39.60
N ASP A 311 7.65 -27.31 39.13
CA ASP A 311 6.57 -28.19 38.67
C ASP A 311 6.59 -28.27 37.14
N LEU A 312 6.59 -29.48 36.61
CA LEU A 312 6.41 -29.76 35.18
C LEU A 312 5.12 -30.56 34.99
N THR A 313 4.17 -29.95 34.27
CA THR A 313 2.82 -30.49 34.05
C THR A 313 2.40 -30.33 32.59
N GLN A 314 1.33 -31.02 32.20
CA GLN A 314 0.75 -30.94 30.86
C GLN A 314 -0.67 -30.39 30.98
N ASP A 315 -1.00 -29.38 30.17
CA ASP A 315 -2.31 -28.72 30.17
C ASP A 315 -2.76 -28.46 28.73
N GLU A 316 -3.89 -29.04 28.32
CA GLU A 316 -4.52 -28.83 27.00
C GLU A 316 -3.59 -28.93 25.76
N GLY A 317 -2.58 -29.80 25.77
CA GLY A 317 -1.64 -29.91 24.64
C GLY A 317 -0.42 -28.98 24.74
N MET A 318 -0.25 -28.30 25.87
CA MET A 318 0.89 -27.45 26.21
C MET A 318 1.70 -28.06 27.37
N LEU A 319 3.03 -27.94 27.29
CA LEU A 319 3.96 -28.18 28.39
C LEU A 319 3.97 -26.95 29.29
N VAL A 320 3.75 -27.14 30.58
CA VAL A 320 3.72 -26.06 31.58
C VAL A 320 4.85 -26.28 32.57
N VAL A 321 5.85 -25.40 32.56
CA VAL A 321 6.92 -25.37 33.57
C VAL A 321 6.65 -24.20 34.50
N ARG A 322 6.50 -24.48 35.79
CA ARG A 322 6.35 -23.47 36.84
C ARG A 322 7.54 -23.52 37.78
N ILE A 323 8.25 -22.40 37.90
CA ILE A 323 9.36 -22.24 38.84
C ILE A 323 8.94 -21.25 39.92
N GLN A 324 8.96 -21.72 41.15
CA GLN A 324 8.40 -21.04 42.31
C GLN A 324 9.47 -20.81 43.38
N ASN A 325 9.51 -19.59 43.94
CA ASN A 325 10.41 -19.22 45.01
C ASN A 325 9.68 -18.48 46.15
N TYR A 326 10.29 -18.52 47.33
CA TYR A 326 9.72 -17.99 48.56
C TYR A 326 10.55 -16.78 49.03
N GLY A 327 10.18 -15.60 48.58
CA GLY A 327 10.93 -14.38 48.80
C GLY A 327 10.05 -13.14 49.00
N PRO A 328 10.67 -11.95 49.09
CA PRO A 328 9.93 -10.69 49.07
C PRO A 328 9.03 -10.60 47.84
N PRO A 329 7.78 -10.10 47.99
CA PRO A 329 6.87 -9.97 46.87
C PRO A 329 7.36 -8.91 45.88
N ILE A 330 7.09 -9.15 44.60
CA ILE A 330 7.14 -8.14 43.56
C ILE A 330 5.90 -7.24 43.76
N PRO A 331 6.05 -5.91 43.85
CA PRO A 331 4.91 -5.01 43.95
C PRO A 331 3.95 -5.17 42.76
N GLU A 332 2.64 -5.15 43.01
CA GLU A 332 1.62 -5.35 41.96
C GLU A 332 1.76 -4.34 40.80
N ARG A 333 2.18 -3.11 41.11
CA ARG A 333 2.46 -2.07 40.11
C ARG A 333 3.63 -2.38 39.19
N ASP A 334 4.56 -3.24 39.62
CA ASP A 334 5.79 -3.56 38.90
C ASP A 334 5.63 -4.86 38.07
N LEU A 335 4.74 -5.76 38.47
CA LEU A 335 4.46 -7.05 37.79
C LEU A 335 4.25 -6.94 36.26
N PRO A 336 3.51 -5.95 35.71
CA PRO A 336 3.32 -5.82 34.27
C PRO A 336 4.62 -5.53 33.49
N PHE A 337 5.63 -4.99 34.17
CA PHE A 337 6.84 -4.45 33.56
C PHE A 337 8.09 -5.30 33.81
N ILE A 338 8.02 -6.37 34.61
CA ILE A 338 9.22 -7.18 34.97
C ILE A 338 9.87 -7.89 33.78
N PHE A 339 9.14 -8.06 32.68
CA PHE A 339 9.65 -8.61 31.43
C PHE A 339 10.10 -7.51 30.45
N ASP A 340 9.96 -6.24 30.82
CA ASP A 340 10.48 -5.13 30.05
C ASP A 340 12.00 -5.01 30.23
N ARG A 341 12.67 -4.56 29.18
CA ARG A 341 14.13 -4.43 29.15
C ARG A 341 14.61 -3.40 30.14
N PHE A 342 15.71 -3.71 30.83
CA PHE A 342 16.33 -2.85 31.84
C PHE A 342 15.40 -2.49 33.01
N TYR A 343 14.21 -3.10 33.06
CA TYR A 343 13.27 -2.82 34.12
C TYR A 343 13.72 -3.54 35.39
N ARG A 344 13.73 -2.78 36.49
CA ARG A 344 14.15 -3.26 37.80
C ARG A 344 13.28 -2.63 38.87
N VAL A 345 12.79 -3.46 39.79
CA VAL A 345 12.05 -3.02 40.98
C VAL A 345 12.96 -2.12 41.82
N GLU A 346 12.45 -0.98 42.29
CA GLU A 346 13.22 0.08 42.94
C GLU A 346 14.02 -0.40 44.18
N ASN A 347 13.46 -1.36 44.94
CA ASN A 347 14.10 -2.00 46.09
C ASN A 347 15.28 -2.94 45.73
N SER A 348 15.44 -3.30 44.45
CA SER A 348 16.54 -4.14 43.94
C SER A 348 17.72 -3.33 43.38
N ARG A 349 17.70 -2.00 43.52
CA ARG A 349 18.75 -1.07 43.06
C ARG A 349 19.99 -1.01 43.96
N SER A 350 20.00 -1.67 45.12
CA SER A 350 21.18 -1.72 45.98
C SER A 350 22.34 -2.45 45.25
N LYS A 351 23.55 -1.86 45.32
CA LYS A 351 24.75 -2.28 44.56
C LYS A 351 25.20 -3.74 44.78
N GLN A 352 24.61 -4.47 45.73
CA GLN A 352 24.97 -5.85 46.07
C GLN A 352 24.17 -6.93 45.33
N THR A 353 22.99 -6.62 44.77
CA THR A 353 22.11 -7.62 44.11
C THR A 353 22.07 -7.42 42.58
N GLY A 354 23.21 -7.09 41.96
CA GLY A 354 23.30 -6.61 40.58
C GLY A 354 22.80 -7.61 39.53
N GLY A 355 21.62 -7.35 38.98
CA GLY A 355 21.14 -7.93 37.72
C GLY A 355 21.08 -6.86 36.61
N THR A 356 21.29 -7.27 35.36
CA THR A 356 21.29 -6.41 34.16
C THR A 356 19.90 -5.90 33.78
N GLY A 357 18.83 -6.47 34.34
CA GLY A 357 17.45 -6.20 33.92
C GLY A 357 17.12 -6.74 32.52
N LEU A 358 18.03 -7.52 31.92
CA LEU A 358 17.83 -8.16 30.62
C LEU A 358 17.39 -9.62 30.74
N GLY A 359 17.72 -10.31 31.83
CA GLY A 359 17.47 -11.76 31.98
C GLY A 359 16.02 -12.17 31.71
N LEU A 360 15.04 -11.55 32.39
CA LEU A 360 13.62 -11.88 32.19
C LEU A 360 13.09 -11.45 30.82
N ALA A 361 13.61 -10.34 30.25
CA ALA A 361 13.26 -9.92 28.90
C ALA A 361 13.77 -10.92 27.85
N ILE A 362 15.00 -11.42 28.01
CA ILE A 362 15.59 -12.49 27.18
C ILE A 362 14.76 -13.77 27.32
N THR A 363 14.45 -14.18 28.54
CA THR A 363 13.58 -15.35 28.80
C THR A 363 12.25 -15.21 28.07
N LYS A 364 11.58 -14.04 28.15
CA LYS A 364 10.33 -13.79 27.42
C LYS A 364 10.51 -13.92 25.92
N SER A 365 11.51 -13.28 25.33
CA SER A 365 11.79 -13.37 23.89
C SER A 365 12.08 -14.81 23.44
N ILE A 366 12.82 -15.58 24.23
CA ILE A 366 13.10 -16.99 23.95
C ILE A 366 11.81 -17.81 23.97
N ILE A 367 10.96 -17.63 24.97
CA ILE A 367 9.70 -18.39 25.05
C ILE A 367 8.75 -18.00 23.91
N GLU A 368 8.67 -16.71 23.57
CA GLU A 368 7.80 -16.20 22.49
C GLU A 368 8.25 -16.65 21.09
N VAL A 369 9.55 -16.67 20.79
CA VAL A 369 10.06 -17.16 19.49
C VAL A 369 9.82 -18.66 19.30
N HIS A 370 9.64 -19.41 20.38
CA HIS A 370 9.22 -20.81 20.36
C HIS A 370 7.69 -21.00 20.31
N GLY A 371 6.92 -19.93 20.11
CA GLY A 371 5.45 -19.97 20.08
C GLY A 371 4.82 -20.23 21.45
N GLY A 372 5.56 -19.97 22.53
CA GLY A 372 5.11 -20.12 23.90
C GLY A 372 4.68 -18.81 24.56
N ARG A 373 4.31 -18.91 25.84
CA ARG A 373 3.99 -17.74 26.68
C ARG A 373 4.62 -17.88 28.05
N ILE A 374 5.16 -16.78 28.58
CA ILE A 374 5.59 -16.68 29.98
C ILE A 374 4.67 -15.76 30.77
N THR A 375 4.38 -16.12 32.01
CA THR A 375 3.62 -15.30 32.97
C THR A 375 4.29 -15.32 34.33
N ALA A 376 4.00 -14.33 35.16
CA ALA A 376 4.49 -14.25 36.53
C ALA A 376 3.36 -13.90 37.49
N TYR A 377 3.46 -14.44 38.69
CA TYR A 377 2.60 -14.12 39.81
C TYR A 377 3.48 -13.89 41.04
N SER A 378 3.11 -12.90 41.84
CA SER A 378 3.79 -12.66 43.11
C SER A 378 2.79 -12.27 44.19
N SER A 379 3.02 -12.79 45.38
CA SER A 379 2.25 -12.56 46.58
C SER A 379 3.18 -12.49 47.78
N LYS A 380 2.65 -12.13 48.96
CA LYS A 380 3.44 -12.07 50.20
C LYS A 380 4.11 -13.39 50.60
N LYS A 381 3.65 -14.53 50.06
CA LYS A 381 4.17 -15.86 50.39
C LYS A 381 5.05 -16.44 49.30
N VAL A 382 4.77 -16.12 48.05
CA VAL A 382 5.31 -16.85 46.92
C VAL A 382 5.37 -15.99 45.67
N THR A 383 6.42 -16.19 44.89
CA THR A 383 6.55 -15.71 43.52
C THR A 383 6.77 -16.92 42.62
N TRP A 384 6.07 -16.98 41.49
CA TRP A 384 6.32 -18.01 40.50
C TRP A 384 6.32 -17.43 39.09
N PHE A 385 7.11 -18.06 38.23
CA PHE A 385 7.16 -17.84 36.79
C PHE A 385 6.66 -19.11 36.11
N GLU A 386 5.75 -18.96 35.17
CA GLU A 386 5.15 -20.08 34.43
C GLU A 386 5.36 -19.89 32.95
N THR A 387 6.03 -20.85 32.31
CA THR A 387 6.18 -20.93 30.86
C THR A 387 5.22 -21.99 30.30
N ARG A 388 4.57 -21.67 29.19
CA ARG A 388 3.75 -22.59 28.41
C ARG A 388 4.35 -22.76 27.02
N LEU A 389 4.68 -23.99 26.61
CA LEU A 389 5.24 -24.33 25.30
C LEU A 389 4.36 -25.38 24.61
N SER A 390 4.18 -25.29 23.30
CA SER A 390 3.41 -26.29 22.53
C SER A 390 4.18 -27.60 22.41
N MET A 391 3.53 -28.75 22.63
CA MET A 391 4.16 -30.06 22.40
C MET A 391 4.44 -30.34 20.92
N PHE A 392 3.70 -29.73 20.01
CA PHE A 392 3.86 -29.94 18.57
C PHE A 392 4.90 -28.99 17.93
N GLY A 393 5.63 -28.22 18.75
CA GLY A 393 6.49 -27.13 18.30
C GLY A 393 5.73 -25.82 18.10
N PRO A 394 6.39 -24.73 17.66
CA PRO A 394 5.72 -23.46 17.39
C PRO A 394 4.59 -23.70 16.38
N ASN A 395 3.35 -23.38 16.77
CA ASN A 395 2.22 -23.39 15.86
C ASN A 395 2.60 -22.48 14.69
N GLN A 396 2.59 -23.01 13.46
CA GLN A 396 2.80 -22.20 12.25
C GLN A 396 1.84 -21.00 12.20
N THR A 397 0.75 -21.02 12.98
CA THR A 397 -0.22 -19.95 13.18
C THR A 397 0.30 -18.69 13.90
N GLN A 398 1.46 -18.71 14.58
CA GLN A 398 2.03 -17.50 15.22
C GLN A 398 3.28 -16.96 14.52
N VAL A 399 4.07 -17.83 13.88
CA VAL A 399 5.08 -17.38 12.90
C VAL A 399 4.38 -16.76 11.68
N ALA A 400 3.20 -17.29 11.32
CA ALA A 400 2.31 -16.70 10.32
C ALA A 400 1.75 -15.32 10.72
N VAL A 401 1.73 -14.87 11.98
CA VAL A 401 1.22 -13.51 12.28
C VAL A 401 2.17 -12.43 11.76
N MET A 402 3.45 -12.74 11.53
CA MET A 402 4.39 -11.83 10.85
C MET A 402 4.38 -12.02 9.31
N GLU A 403 3.97 -13.20 8.83
CA GLU A 403 4.01 -13.57 7.41
C GLU A 403 2.65 -13.47 6.68
N GLU A 404 1.52 -13.49 7.39
CA GLU A 404 0.14 -13.40 6.86
C GLU A 404 -0.34 -11.97 6.66
N VAL A 405 0.27 -10.96 7.31
CA VAL A 405 0.00 -9.55 6.96
C VAL A 405 0.43 -9.24 5.52
N HIS A 406 1.31 -10.06 4.93
CA HIS A 406 1.75 -9.88 3.54
C HIS A 406 1.00 -10.75 2.52
N ASN A 407 0.25 -11.79 2.92
CA ASN A 407 -0.26 -12.80 1.97
C ASN A 407 -1.79 -12.96 1.88
N GLU A 408 -2.57 -12.11 2.55
CA GLU A 408 -4.04 -12.15 2.47
C GLU A 408 -4.65 -11.53 1.19
N ILE A 409 -3.84 -11.13 0.22
CA ILE A 409 -4.31 -10.59 -1.08
C ILE A 409 -4.43 -11.68 -2.18
N LYS A 410 -3.95 -12.91 -1.95
CA LYS A 410 -3.95 -13.98 -2.98
C LYS A 410 -4.66 -15.25 -2.56
N ARG A 411 -5.99 -15.20 -2.35
CA ARG A 411 -6.84 -16.41 -2.46
C ARG A 411 -8.13 -16.11 -3.23
N LYS A 412 -8.16 -16.56 -4.48
CA LYS A 412 -9.36 -16.68 -5.31
C LYS A 412 -10.00 -18.06 -5.02
N PRO A 413 -11.25 -18.17 -4.56
CA PRO A 413 -11.93 -19.46 -4.55
C PRO A 413 -12.50 -19.74 -5.94
N THR A 414 -12.14 -20.89 -6.50
CA THR A 414 -12.73 -21.41 -7.74
C THR A 414 -13.63 -22.60 -7.39
N GLY A 415 -14.94 -22.45 -7.66
CA GLY A 415 -15.79 -23.48 -8.28
C GLY A 415 -16.66 -24.41 -7.43
N LEU A 416 -17.98 -24.34 -7.71
CA LEU A 416 -19.02 -25.40 -7.86
C LEU A 416 -20.21 -25.31 -6.88
N PRO A 417 -21.46 -25.70 -7.25
CA PRO A 417 -21.96 -26.21 -8.54
C PRO A 417 -23.14 -25.40 -9.16
N GLU A 418 -23.39 -25.62 -10.45
CA GLU A 418 -24.65 -25.26 -11.13
C GLU A 418 -25.82 -26.05 -10.54
N GLN A 419 -26.91 -25.38 -10.17
CA GLN A 419 -28.26 -25.92 -10.25
C GLN A 419 -29.27 -24.76 -10.31
N GLY A 420 -30.06 -24.76 -11.40
CA GLY A 420 -30.94 -23.66 -11.75
C GLY A 420 -32.20 -23.56 -10.91
N LEU A 421 -32.75 -22.35 -10.87
CA LEU A 421 -34.19 -22.08 -10.81
C LEU A 421 -34.43 -20.62 -11.22
N ALA A 422 -35.31 -20.45 -12.20
CA ALA A 422 -35.64 -19.20 -12.87
C ALA A 422 -36.06 -18.06 -11.93
N PRO A 423 -35.70 -16.79 -12.22
CA PRO A 423 -36.27 -15.67 -11.49
C PRO A 423 -37.65 -15.31 -12.05
N LYS A 424 -38.66 -15.41 -11.17
CA LYS A 424 -39.95 -14.73 -11.26
C LYS A 424 -39.70 -13.22 -11.33
N GLU A 425 -39.93 -12.63 -12.50
CA GLU A 425 -40.10 -11.19 -12.63
C GLU A 425 -41.39 -10.77 -11.90
N ARG A 426 -41.22 -10.07 -10.77
CA ARG A 426 -42.26 -9.19 -10.21
C ARG A 426 -42.29 -7.94 -11.07
N THR A 427 -43.21 -7.93 -12.03
CA THR A 427 -43.59 -6.74 -12.79
C THR A 427 -44.34 -5.76 -11.88
N SER A 428 -43.84 -4.53 -11.78
CA SER A 428 -44.54 -3.39 -11.18
C SER A 428 -45.45 -2.73 -12.25
N PRO A 429 -46.64 -2.20 -11.88
CA PRO A 429 -47.70 -1.89 -12.84
C PRO A 429 -47.58 -0.49 -13.48
N TRP A 430 -46.43 -0.15 -14.09
CA TRP A 430 -46.28 1.09 -14.87
C TRP A 430 -46.49 0.84 -16.37
N PHE A 431 -46.06 -0.27 -16.95
CA PHE A 431 -46.07 -0.46 -18.42
C PHE A 431 -47.39 -0.98 -19.02
N ARG A 432 -48.51 -0.30 -18.76
CA ARG A 432 -49.76 -0.43 -19.55
C ARG A 432 -50.38 0.93 -19.86
N ARG A 433 -49.63 1.79 -20.55
CA ARG A 433 -50.23 3.00 -21.18
C ARG A 433 -49.37 3.61 -22.28
N LEU A 434 -48.80 2.79 -23.17
CA LEU A 434 -48.13 3.29 -24.39
C LEU A 434 -48.20 2.23 -25.50
N SER A 435 -49.41 1.87 -25.92
CA SER A 435 -49.63 1.13 -27.18
C SER A 435 -50.90 1.58 -27.89
N HIS A 436 -51.10 2.88 -28.03
CA HIS A 436 -52.06 3.42 -28.99
C HIS A 436 -51.55 4.75 -29.55
N SER A 437 -50.46 4.73 -30.32
CA SER A 437 -50.08 5.87 -31.16
C SER A 437 -49.36 5.48 -32.46
N SER A 438 -49.43 4.21 -32.88
CA SER A 438 -48.70 3.73 -34.07
C SER A 438 -49.57 3.48 -35.31
N ILE A 439 -50.88 3.72 -35.24
CA ILE A 439 -51.80 3.46 -36.38
C ILE A 439 -52.18 4.77 -37.13
N ALA A 440 -51.91 5.95 -36.57
CA ALA A 440 -52.23 7.23 -37.22
C ALA A 440 -51.05 7.89 -37.97
N ALA A 441 -49.81 7.45 -37.76
CA ALA A 441 -48.63 8.07 -38.37
C ALA A 441 -48.33 7.59 -39.82
N ILE A 442 -48.72 6.35 -40.14
CA ILE A 442 -48.45 5.71 -41.43
C ILE A 442 -49.19 6.38 -42.61
N PRO A 443 -50.49 6.72 -42.55
CA PRO A 443 -51.16 7.40 -43.66
C PRO A 443 -50.67 8.85 -43.85
N MET A 444 -50.16 9.50 -42.80
CA MET A 444 -49.71 10.89 -42.83
C MET A 444 -48.33 11.05 -43.47
N ILE A 445 -47.41 10.10 -43.22
CA ILE A 445 -46.10 10.04 -43.90
C ILE A 445 -46.30 9.67 -45.37
N LEU A 446 -47.23 8.78 -45.70
CA LEU A 446 -47.56 8.41 -47.07
C LEU A 446 -48.10 9.60 -47.88
N PHE A 447 -48.95 10.45 -47.28
CA PHE A 447 -49.47 11.66 -47.91
C PHE A 447 -48.37 12.72 -48.15
N LEU A 448 -47.43 12.86 -47.22
CA LEU A 448 -46.32 13.81 -47.32
C LEU A 448 -45.29 13.38 -48.38
N VAL A 449 -45.00 12.08 -48.48
CA VAL A 449 -44.16 11.51 -49.54
C VAL A 449 -44.84 11.64 -50.91
N CYS A 450 -46.15 11.42 -51.01
CA CYS A 450 -46.89 11.57 -52.27
C CYS A 450 -46.92 13.04 -52.76
N ALA A 451 -47.04 14.01 -51.84
CA ALA A 451 -46.99 15.43 -52.16
C ALA A 451 -45.59 15.90 -52.63
N VAL A 452 -44.51 15.36 -52.03
CA VAL A 452 -43.13 15.66 -52.44
C VAL A 452 -42.80 15.02 -53.79
N VAL A 453 -43.26 13.78 -54.05
CA VAL A 453 -43.06 13.10 -55.34
C VAL A 453 -43.82 13.81 -56.47
N LEU A 454 -45.04 14.30 -56.22
CA LEU A 454 -45.82 15.06 -57.20
C LEU A 454 -45.21 16.45 -57.51
N PHE A 455 -44.47 17.03 -56.56
CA PHE A 455 -43.78 18.32 -56.75
C PHE A 455 -42.38 18.15 -57.40
N SER A 456 -41.78 16.97 -57.32
CA SER A 456 -40.42 16.70 -57.83
C SER A 456 -40.34 16.34 -59.32
N VAL A 457 -41.47 16.14 -60.03
CA VAL A 457 -41.49 15.70 -61.45
C VAL A 457 -41.39 16.87 -62.45
N LYS A 458 -41.27 18.13 -62.02
CA LYS A 458 -41.16 19.29 -62.93
C LYS A 458 -39.89 20.14 -62.76
N SER A 459 -38.80 19.55 -62.30
CA SER A 459 -37.49 20.21 -62.20
C SER A 459 -36.34 19.23 -62.49
N SER A 460 -36.28 18.70 -63.71
CA SER A 460 -35.09 17.98 -64.20
C SER A 460 -34.23 18.94 -65.02
N PHE A 461 -33.25 19.59 -64.39
CA PHE A 461 -32.09 20.12 -65.11
C PHE A 461 -30.87 20.16 -64.18
N THR A 462 -29.76 19.62 -64.71
CA THR A 462 -28.37 19.69 -64.23
C THR A 462 -27.93 18.70 -63.14
N SER A 463 -27.32 17.64 -63.66
CA SER A 463 -26.27 16.81 -63.08
C SER A 463 -25.11 17.62 -62.50
N ASN A 464 -24.65 17.26 -61.30
CA ASN A 464 -23.22 17.08 -60.96
C ASN A 464 -23.08 16.66 -59.50
N LEU A 465 -23.03 15.35 -59.26
CA LEU A 465 -22.62 14.80 -57.96
C LEU A 465 -22.01 13.42 -58.18
N VAL A 466 -20.83 13.37 -58.78
CA VAL A 466 -19.79 12.34 -58.57
C VAL A 466 -18.53 12.92 -59.20
N THR A 467 -17.58 13.35 -58.38
CA THR A 467 -16.12 13.21 -58.57
C THR A 467 -15.37 14.10 -57.56
N LYS A 468 -14.26 13.55 -57.05
CA LYS A 468 -13.23 14.13 -56.16
C LYS A 468 -13.51 14.09 -54.66
N LEU A 469 -13.03 13.01 -54.03
CA LEU A 469 -12.03 13.15 -52.97
C LEU A 469 -10.96 12.06 -53.20
N PRO A 470 -9.69 12.42 -53.50
CA PRO A 470 -8.59 11.47 -53.55
C PRO A 470 -8.02 11.21 -52.15
N SER A 471 -7.70 9.94 -51.91
CA SER A 471 -6.51 9.45 -51.19
C SER A 471 -5.66 10.49 -50.44
N ILE A 472 -5.84 10.58 -49.12
CA ILE A 472 -4.79 10.97 -48.18
C ILE A 472 -4.96 10.08 -46.94
N PHE A 473 -4.31 8.92 -46.96
CA PHE A 473 -3.91 8.18 -45.76
C PHE A 473 -2.57 7.52 -46.09
N SER A 474 -1.49 8.25 -45.85
CA SER A 474 -0.18 7.69 -45.55
C SER A 474 0.40 8.44 -44.37
N GLU A 475 0.82 7.67 -43.37
CA GLU A 475 1.94 7.94 -42.48
C GLU A 475 1.99 9.29 -41.75
N ASN A 476 1.56 9.27 -40.48
CA ASN A 476 2.45 9.49 -39.33
C ASN A 476 1.62 9.37 -38.06
N ASP A 477 1.52 8.15 -37.53
CA ASP A 477 1.22 7.95 -36.12
C ASP A 477 2.50 8.27 -35.34
N ASP A 478 2.54 9.45 -34.73
CA ASP A 478 3.36 9.70 -33.55
C ASP A 478 2.89 8.72 -32.46
N LEU A 479 3.64 7.63 -32.30
CA LEU A 479 3.55 6.74 -31.14
C LEU A 479 3.94 7.54 -29.89
N THR A 480 2.92 8.15 -29.31
CA THR A 480 2.88 8.54 -27.90
C THR A 480 3.21 7.32 -27.07
N LEU A 481 4.44 7.28 -26.54
CA LEU A 481 4.89 6.32 -25.54
C LEU A 481 3.94 6.39 -24.34
N MET A 482 3.03 5.42 -24.25
CA MET A 482 2.24 5.21 -23.04
C MET A 482 3.17 4.75 -21.92
N SER A 483 3.26 5.55 -20.86
CA SER A 483 3.90 5.17 -19.61
C SER A 483 3.08 4.09 -18.91
N THR A 484 3.50 2.83 -19.01
CA THR A 484 3.01 1.78 -18.12
C THR A 484 3.95 1.66 -16.94
N SER A 485 3.61 2.35 -15.86
CA SER A 485 4.15 2.18 -14.52
C SER A 485 3.82 0.77 -14.02
N GLY A 486 4.80 -0.13 -14.08
CA GLY A 486 4.77 -1.41 -13.38
C GLY A 486 5.47 -1.25 -12.03
N ASN A 487 4.74 -1.44 -10.94
CA ASN A 487 5.29 -1.57 -9.59
C ASN A 487 6.19 -2.82 -9.53
N ASN A 488 7.47 -2.67 -9.89
CA ASN A 488 8.50 -3.58 -9.41
C ASN A 488 9.11 -2.94 -8.17
N GLU A 489 9.02 -3.66 -7.06
CA GLU A 489 9.49 -3.24 -5.74
C GLU A 489 10.86 -2.58 -5.82
N MET A 490 10.97 -1.47 -5.08
CA MET A 490 12.17 -0.67 -4.94
C MET A 490 13.19 -1.48 -4.14
N THR A 491 13.94 -2.39 -4.77
CA THR A 491 15.02 -3.12 -4.11
C THR A 491 16.17 -2.14 -3.89
N LEU A 492 16.19 -1.50 -2.71
CA LEU A 492 17.24 -0.60 -2.30
C LEU A 492 18.52 -1.42 -2.04
N ILE A 493 19.29 -1.72 -3.08
CA ILE A 493 20.59 -2.38 -2.93
C ILE A 493 21.61 -1.31 -2.57
N THR A 494 21.87 -1.13 -1.28
CA THR A 494 22.89 -0.19 -0.78
C THR A 494 24.19 -0.92 -0.49
N GLY A 495 25.26 -0.57 -1.20
CA GLY A 495 26.64 -0.90 -0.79
C GLY A 495 27.29 0.33 -0.16
N LYS A 496 27.94 0.19 1.01
CA LYS A 496 28.72 1.27 1.65
C LYS A 496 30.21 1.12 1.32
N THR A 497 30.90 2.21 1.00
CA THR A 497 32.37 2.23 0.87
C THR A 497 33.08 2.46 2.20
N ASP A 498 34.37 2.13 2.24
CA ASP A 498 35.35 2.49 3.28
C ASP A 498 35.41 4.00 3.57
N LYS A 499 35.09 4.84 2.59
CA LYS A 499 34.98 6.30 2.70
C LYS A 499 33.54 6.83 2.72
N GLY A 500 32.54 5.99 3.01
CA GLY A 500 31.17 6.44 3.24
C GLY A 500 30.31 6.72 2.00
N TYR A 501 30.72 6.36 0.79
CA TYR A 501 29.85 6.49 -0.39
C TYR A 501 28.83 5.34 -0.44
N THR A 502 27.65 5.60 -1.00
CA THR A 502 26.56 4.64 -1.14
C THR A 502 25.96 4.72 -2.54
N LEU A 503 25.99 3.61 -3.28
CA LEU A 503 25.25 3.48 -4.55
C LEU A 503 23.80 3.12 -4.25
N VAL A 504 22.85 3.80 -4.90
CA VAL A 504 21.41 3.58 -4.76
C VAL A 504 20.80 3.36 -6.14
N ILE A 505 20.21 2.19 -6.35
CA ILE A 505 19.40 1.90 -7.54
C ILE A 505 18.01 2.51 -7.34
N GLN A 506 17.58 3.35 -8.28
CA GLN A 506 16.30 4.06 -8.20
C GLN A 506 15.17 3.26 -8.84
N SER A 507 15.43 2.69 -10.02
CA SER A 507 14.49 1.86 -10.76
C SER A 507 15.23 1.03 -11.80
N TYR A 508 14.60 -0.03 -12.27
CA TYR A 508 15.06 -0.76 -13.44
C TYR A 508 13.89 -1.19 -14.32
N ILE A 509 14.10 -1.26 -15.62
CA ILE A 509 13.10 -1.61 -16.62
C ILE A 509 13.69 -2.68 -17.54
N PHE A 510 12.95 -3.78 -17.73
CA PHE A 510 13.30 -4.83 -18.67
C PHE A 510 12.21 -4.95 -19.74
N ASP A 511 12.56 -4.70 -21.01
CA ASP A 511 11.62 -4.73 -22.15
C ASP A 511 11.68 -6.06 -22.94
N GLY A 512 12.59 -6.95 -22.54
CA GLY A 512 12.83 -8.25 -23.16
C GLY A 512 14.02 -8.35 -24.10
N GLN A 513 14.57 -7.23 -24.53
CA GLN A 513 15.81 -7.13 -25.33
C GLN A 513 16.87 -6.28 -24.64
N SER A 514 16.46 -5.38 -23.74
CA SER A 514 17.31 -4.50 -22.96
C SER A 514 16.85 -4.40 -21.50
N LEU A 515 17.81 -4.27 -20.59
CA LEU A 515 17.60 -3.96 -19.18
C LEU A 515 18.26 -2.61 -18.89
N ILE A 516 17.43 -1.66 -18.45
CA ILE A 516 17.79 -0.28 -18.17
C ILE A 516 17.77 -0.09 -16.65
N ILE A 517 18.89 0.27 -16.03
CA ILE A 517 19.00 0.49 -14.57
C ILE A 517 19.33 1.96 -14.31
N GLN A 518 18.47 2.66 -13.56
CA GLN A 518 18.73 4.02 -13.08
C GLN A 518 19.35 3.98 -11.69
N TYR A 519 20.42 4.75 -11.49
CA TYR A 519 21.12 4.81 -10.20
C TYR A 519 21.51 6.24 -9.80
N SER A 520 21.77 6.40 -8.51
CA SER A 520 22.31 7.61 -7.89
C SER A 520 23.35 7.28 -6.83
N MET A 521 24.40 8.07 -6.73
CA MET A 521 25.39 7.98 -5.66
C MET A 521 25.05 8.95 -4.52
N LYS A 522 25.26 8.52 -3.28
CA LYS A 522 25.16 9.32 -2.05
C LYS A 522 26.45 9.22 -1.25
N HIS A 523 26.72 10.19 -0.38
CA HIS A 523 27.85 10.15 0.56
C HIS A 523 27.32 10.27 1.99
N SER A 524 27.74 9.37 2.88
CA SER A 524 27.37 9.33 4.28
C SER A 524 28.35 10.18 5.09
N ASN A 525 27.85 11.24 5.71
CA ASN A 525 28.44 12.02 6.80
C ASN A 525 29.96 12.24 6.73
N GLN A 526 30.41 13.24 5.95
CA GLN A 526 31.67 14.00 6.19
C GLN A 526 31.98 15.08 5.13
N ILE A 527 31.18 15.22 4.07
CA ILE A 527 31.39 16.22 3.01
C ILE A 527 30.19 17.18 2.98
N SER A 528 30.46 18.49 2.92
CA SER A 528 29.39 19.51 2.80
C SER A 528 28.70 19.43 1.43
N GLU A 529 27.41 19.75 1.33
CA GLU A 529 26.67 19.72 0.04
C GLU A 529 27.34 20.55 -1.06
N SER A 530 28.01 21.64 -0.69
CA SER A 530 28.74 22.52 -1.61
C SER A 530 30.05 21.89 -2.13
N GLN A 531 30.71 21.03 -1.36
CA GLN A 531 31.83 20.21 -1.82
C GLN A 531 31.36 19.00 -2.62
N TRP A 532 30.25 18.38 -2.23
CA TRP A 532 29.61 17.27 -2.96
C TRP A 532 29.20 17.69 -4.37
N ALA A 533 28.64 18.88 -4.52
CA ALA A 533 28.25 19.42 -5.82
C ALA A 533 29.45 19.66 -6.76
N LYS A 534 30.65 19.89 -6.21
CA LYS A 534 31.89 20.17 -6.96
C LYS A 534 32.69 18.92 -7.34
N GLN A 535 32.42 17.76 -6.73
CA GLN A 535 33.12 16.51 -7.06
C GLN A 535 32.50 15.82 -8.27
N SER A 536 33.32 15.55 -9.29
CA SER A 536 32.95 14.76 -10.46
C SER A 536 33.16 13.27 -10.16
N VAL A 537 32.20 12.66 -9.46
CA VAL A 537 32.23 11.22 -9.19
C VAL A 537 31.73 10.44 -10.40
N LYS A 538 32.56 9.51 -10.90
CA LYS A 538 32.20 8.64 -12.02
C LYS A 538 32.49 7.15 -11.73
N PRO A 539 31.46 6.31 -11.53
CA PRO A 539 31.64 4.87 -11.33
C PRO A 539 31.81 4.10 -12.65
N THR A 540 32.52 2.97 -12.57
CA THR A 540 32.71 2.00 -13.65
C THR A 540 32.11 0.64 -13.27
N PHE A 541 31.16 0.16 -14.07
CA PHE A 541 30.42 -1.09 -13.84
C PHE A 541 30.96 -2.24 -14.68
N MET A 542 31.00 -3.45 -14.10
CA MET A 542 31.42 -4.69 -14.75
C MET A 542 30.46 -5.85 -14.42
N LEU A 543 30.16 -6.69 -15.42
CA LEU A 543 29.35 -7.89 -15.19
C LEU A 543 30.16 -8.96 -14.46
N ASP A 544 29.53 -9.63 -13.49
CA ASP A 544 30.13 -10.76 -12.82
C ASP A 544 30.21 -11.99 -13.76
N PRO A 545 31.31 -12.78 -13.74
CA PRO A 545 31.44 -14.00 -14.55
C PRO A 545 30.32 -15.02 -14.34
N SER A 546 29.71 -15.08 -13.15
CA SER A 546 28.57 -15.98 -12.87
C SER A 546 27.31 -15.57 -13.64
N THR A 547 27.09 -14.27 -13.84
CA THR A 547 25.98 -13.73 -14.62
C THR A 547 26.15 -14.03 -16.11
N ILE A 548 27.37 -13.85 -16.64
CA ILE A 548 27.70 -14.15 -18.04
C ILE A 548 27.48 -15.65 -18.34
N LYS A 549 27.77 -16.51 -17.36
CA LYS A 549 27.54 -17.95 -17.46
C LYS A 549 26.06 -18.33 -17.36
N ALA A 550 25.29 -17.64 -16.50
CA ALA A 550 23.86 -17.89 -16.31
C ALA A 550 22.99 -17.37 -17.47
N VAL A 551 23.42 -16.29 -18.13
CA VAL A 551 22.70 -15.68 -19.26
C VAL A 551 23.64 -15.52 -20.47
N PRO A 552 23.78 -16.56 -21.31
CA PRO A 552 24.62 -16.52 -22.50
C PRO A 552 24.11 -15.44 -23.48
N GLY A 553 24.99 -14.52 -23.89
CA GLY A 553 24.64 -13.45 -24.85
C GLY A 553 24.21 -12.12 -24.22
N ILE A 554 24.28 -11.98 -22.89
CA ILE A 554 24.19 -10.67 -22.25
C ILE A 554 25.43 -9.85 -22.56
N ALA A 555 25.22 -8.65 -23.11
CA ALA A 555 26.25 -7.65 -23.36
C ALA A 555 25.92 -6.37 -22.59
N THR A 556 26.95 -5.65 -22.22
CA THR A 556 26.89 -4.33 -21.59
C THR A 556 27.99 -3.51 -22.23
N ASP A 557 27.88 -2.20 -22.19
CA ASP A 557 29.04 -1.34 -22.42
C ASP A 557 29.96 -1.44 -21.18
N SER A 558 30.62 -2.59 -21.02
CA SER A 558 31.51 -2.87 -19.90
C SER A 558 32.67 -1.88 -19.91
N GLY A 559 32.90 -1.19 -18.80
CA GLY A 559 33.97 -0.20 -18.70
C GLY A 559 33.57 1.25 -19.00
N VAL A 560 32.27 1.55 -19.18
CA VAL A 560 31.83 2.95 -19.35
C VAL A 560 31.88 3.69 -18.02
N VAL A 561 32.58 4.81 -18.04
CA VAL A 561 32.66 5.80 -16.96
C VAL A 561 31.38 6.63 -17.00
N LEU A 562 30.48 6.40 -16.04
CA LEU A 562 29.16 7.03 -16.04
C LEU A 562 29.10 8.21 -15.05
N ALA A 563 28.09 9.08 -15.18
CA ALA A 563 27.92 10.22 -14.30
C ALA A 563 27.45 9.80 -12.88
N LYS A 564 27.58 10.70 -11.90
CA LYS A 564 27.14 10.48 -10.50
C LYS A 564 25.68 9.99 -10.35
N ASN A 565 24.82 10.44 -11.25
CA ASN A 565 23.46 9.96 -11.45
C ASN A 565 23.36 9.59 -12.92
N GLY A 566 22.98 8.35 -13.21
CA GLY A 566 23.10 7.81 -14.56
C GLY A 566 22.20 6.63 -14.80
N THR A 567 22.22 6.16 -16.04
CA THR A 567 21.49 4.97 -16.49
C THR A 567 22.49 3.98 -17.07
N ILE A 568 22.37 2.71 -16.69
CA ILE A 568 23.17 1.59 -17.22
C ILE A 568 22.26 0.77 -18.12
N ASN A 569 22.72 0.47 -19.33
CA ASN A 569 21.98 -0.33 -20.30
C ASN A 569 22.69 -1.66 -20.52
N TYR A 570 21.95 -2.75 -20.36
CA TYR A 570 22.34 -4.09 -20.72
C TYR A 570 21.51 -4.54 -21.92
N TYR A 571 22.14 -5.20 -22.88
CA TYR A 571 21.50 -5.69 -24.10
C TYR A 571 21.64 -7.20 -24.18
N PHE A 572 20.61 -7.88 -24.68
CA PHE A 572 20.61 -9.33 -24.86
C PHE A 572 20.62 -9.65 -26.35
N ILE A 573 21.63 -10.39 -26.81
CA ILE A 573 21.79 -10.74 -28.23
C ILE A 573 20.73 -11.77 -28.64
N GLU A 574 20.04 -11.53 -29.76
CA GLU A 574 18.82 -12.26 -30.18
C GLU A 574 18.97 -13.79 -30.40
N THR A 575 20.20 -14.32 -30.47
CA THR A 575 20.43 -15.74 -30.79
C THR A 575 20.07 -16.71 -29.65
N LEU A 576 19.99 -16.23 -28.39
CA LEU A 576 19.39 -16.96 -27.27
C LEU A 576 18.61 -15.99 -26.37
N PRO A 577 17.28 -16.10 -26.25
CA PRO A 577 16.51 -15.26 -25.33
C PRO A 577 16.91 -15.55 -23.88
N PRO A 578 16.94 -14.54 -22.99
CA PRO A 578 17.26 -14.76 -21.59
C PRO A 578 16.21 -15.69 -20.94
N PRO A 579 16.61 -16.48 -19.91
CA PRO A 579 15.70 -17.32 -19.14
C PRO A 579 14.59 -16.50 -18.47
N ASP A 580 13.48 -17.15 -18.13
CA ASP A 580 12.28 -16.48 -17.62
C ASP A 580 12.47 -15.82 -16.25
N GLN A 581 13.39 -16.36 -15.45
CA GLN A 581 13.88 -15.76 -14.22
C GLN A 581 15.41 -15.92 -14.16
N PHE A 582 16.12 -14.83 -13.88
CA PHE A 582 17.54 -14.88 -13.58
C PHE A 582 17.96 -13.79 -12.61
N LEU A 583 19.14 -14.01 -12.02
CA LEU A 583 19.75 -13.08 -11.10
C LEU A 583 20.89 -12.36 -11.82
N LEU A 584 20.73 -11.06 -12.04
CA LEU A 584 21.81 -10.23 -12.58
C LEU A 584 22.74 -9.81 -11.45
N LYS A 585 23.93 -10.42 -11.39
CA LYS A 585 25.01 -9.92 -10.53
C LYS A 585 25.88 -8.93 -11.29
N VAL A 586 25.97 -7.71 -10.77
CA VAL A 586 26.82 -6.65 -11.30
C VAL A 586 27.82 -6.27 -10.24
N ASN A 587 29.09 -6.23 -10.63
CA ASN A 587 30.16 -5.73 -9.79
C ASN A 587 30.50 -4.30 -10.20
N VAL A 588 30.76 -3.44 -9.23
CA VAL A 588 31.33 -2.12 -9.50
C VAL A 588 32.79 -2.23 -9.08
N ASN A 589 33.72 -1.88 -9.96
CA ASN A 589 35.14 -2.15 -9.71
C ASN A 589 35.93 -0.88 -9.34
N GLN A 590 35.56 0.29 -9.89
CA GLN A 590 36.31 1.53 -9.71
C GLN A 590 35.40 2.74 -9.67
N LEU A 591 35.77 3.72 -8.84
CA LEU A 591 35.08 4.99 -8.71
C LEU A 591 36.10 6.13 -8.75
N VAL A 592 35.97 6.98 -9.78
CA VAL A 592 36.89 8.09 -10.06
C VAL A 592 36.30 9.37 -9.49
N LEU A 593 37.06 10.09 -8.65
CA LEU A 593 36.58 11.28 -7.93
C LEU A 593 36.83 12.63 -8.63
N SER A 594 37.72 12.67 -9.63
CA SER A 594 38.13 13.90 -10.32
C SER A 594 38.43 13.64 -11.81
N ASP A 595 38.10 14.64 -12.64
CA ASP A 595 38.39 14.64 -14.09
C ASP A 595 39.80 15.10 -14.43
N ASP A 596 40.60 15.53 -13.44
CA ASP A 596 41.96 16.02 -13.68
C ASP A 596 42.96 14.87 -13.78
N SER A 597 43.54 14.67 -14.95
CA SER A 597 44.48 13.57 -15.29
C SER A 597 45.74 13.52 -14.42
N ALA A 598 46.00 14.54 -13.59
CA ALA A 598 47.15 14.60 -12.68
C ALA A 598 46.87 14.11 -11.24
N GLN A 599 45.59 13.96 -10.84
CA GLN A 599 45.19 13.53 -9.49
C GLN A 599 43.94 12.65 -9.54
N GLN A 600 44.09 11.41 -10.04
CA GLN A 600 43.06 10.39 -9.93
C GLN A 600 43.16 9.71 -8.56
N ASP A 601 42.35 10.16 -7.61
CA ASP A 601 42.06 9.35 -6.43
C ASP A 601 41.10 8.23 -6.83
N LEU A 602 41.65 7.02 -7.01
CA LEU A 602 40.86 5.80 -7.22
C LEU A 602 40.36 5.28 -5.88
N LEU A 603 39.04 5.13 -5.77
CA LEU A 603 38.43 4.33 -4.71
C LEU A 603 38.19 2.91 -5.25
N THR A 604 38.80 1.93 -4.58
CA THR A 604 38.59 0.50 -4.83
C THR A 604 37.68 -0.07 -3.76
N GLY A 605 36.60 -0.73 -4.16
CA GLY A 605 35.73 -1.46 -3.26
C GLY A 605 35.08 -2.64 -3.96
N ASP A 606 34.86 -3.73 -3.22
CA ASP A 606 34.14 -4.90 -3.70
C ASP A 606 32.63 -4.63 -3.65
N TRP A 607 32.13 -3.97 -4.69
CA TRP A 607 30.71 -3.66 -4.82
C TRP A 607 30.05 -4.75 -5.65
N SER A 608 29.08 -5.47 -5.11
CA SER A 608 28.24 -6.38 -5.90
C SER A 608 26.78 -6.18 -5.55
N PHE A 609 25.92 -6.14 -6.56
CA PHE A 609 24.47 -6.11 -6.38
C PHE A 609 23.81 -7.17 -7.25
N GLN A 610 22.69 -7.69 -6.76
CA GLN A 610 21.97 -8.79 -7.40
C GLN A 610 20.53 -8.33 -7.66
N ILE A 611 20.14 -8.28 -8.93
CA ILE A 611 18.79 -7.87 -9.33
C ILE A 611 18.04 -9.11 -9.83
N PRO A 612 16.91 -9.47 -9.21
CA PRO A 612 16.02 -10.47 -9.78
C PRO A 612 15.33 -9.88 -11.02
N VAL A 613 15.53 -10.53 -12.17
CA VAL A 613 14.89 -10.15 -13.43
C VAL A 613 13.88 -11.24 -13.79
N GLU A 614 12.60 -10.85 -13.85
CA GLU A 614 11.49 -11.72 -14.23
C GLU A 614 10.85 -11.22 -15.54
N LYS A 615 10.50 -12.13 -16.45
CA LYS A 615 9.70 -11.79 -17.63
C LYS A 615 8.24 -11.54 -17.26
N ASN A 616 7.85 -10.27 -17.14
CA ASN A 616 6.46 -9.85 -16.91
C ASN A 616 5.74 -9.42 -18.19
N TYR A 617 5.97 -10.09 -19.33
CA TYR A 617 5.30 -9.78 -20.60
C TYR A 617 5.03 -11.02 -21.46
N LYS A 618 3.89 -11.02 -22.16
CA LYS A 618 3.50 -12.00 -23.18
C LYS A 618 3.87 -11.49 -24.57
N ARG A 619 4.63 -12.28 -25.33
CA ARG A 619 4.99 -11.92 -26.71
C ARG A 619 3.83 -12.25 -27.65
N LYS A 620 3.30 -11.25 -28.35
CA LYS A 620 2.30 -11.42 -29.43
C LYS A 620 2.96 -12.09 -30.63
N ALA A 621 2.17 -12.79 -31.45
CA ALA A 621 2.65 -13.51 -32.63
C ALA A 621 3.31 -12.60 -33.70
N ASN A 622 3.12 -11.28 -33.60
CA ASN A 622 3.74 -10.27 -34.44
C ASN A 622 5.09 -9.74 -33.87
N GLY A 623 5.60 -10.33 -32.79
CA GLY A 623 6.88 -9.96 -32.18
C GLY A 623 6.79 -8.85 -31.12
N GLN A 624 5.64 -8.19 -30.94
CA GLN A 624 5.44 -7.14 -29.93
C GLN A 624 5.20 -7.72 -28.53
N SER A 625 5.76 -7.10 -27.50
CA SER A 625 5.57 -7.47 -26.10
C SER A 625 4.34 -6.77 -25.51
N GLU A 626 3.50 -7.51 -24.77
CA GLU A 626 2.37 -6.97 -23.98
C GLU A 626 2.60 -7.33 -22.51
N PRO A 627 2.48 -6.39 -21.54
CA PRO A 627 2.63 -6.72 -20.12
C PRO A 627 1.60 -7.77 -19.70
N LEU A 628 2.01 -8.66 -18.79
CA LEU A 628 1.16 -9.74 -18.25
C LEU A 628 0.12 -9.22 -17.25
#